data_AF-A0A3D3UIZ5-F1
#
_entry.id   AF-A0A3D3UIZ5-F1
#
_cell.length_a   1.000
_cell.length_b   1.000
_cell.length_c   1.000
_cell.angle_alpha   90.00
_cell.angle_beta   90.00
_cell.angle_gamma   90.00
#
_symmetry.space_group_name_H-M   'P 1'
#
loop_
_entity.id
_entity.type
_entity.pdbx_description
1 polymer ?
#
loop_
_entity_poly.entity_id
_entity_poly.type
_entity_poly.pdbx_seq_one_letter_code
_entity_poly.pdbx_strand_id
1 'polypeptide(L)'
;GLGALVLFAAYTEDLKFFMSNPEQFPAFAGVTLDFSLANPYVVVGLFIGGLLPYLFGAMGMMAVGRAGGAIVEEVRRQFREMPGIMERTQKPDYTAAVDLLTKAAIKEMIIPSLLPVLSPIVLYFAIDAIAGQSAALSALGAMLLGVIVTGLFLALSMTAGGGAWDNAKKYIEDGNYGGKGSEAHKAAVTGDTV
;
A
#
# COMPACT_ATOMS: atom_id res chain seq x y z
N GLY A 1 5.71 11.57 5.27
CA GLY A 1 6.88 12.29 4.75
C GLY A 1 7.92 12.51 5.84
N LEU A 2 7.75 13.54 6.68
CA LEU A 2 8.76 13.97 7.65
C LEU A 2 9.21 12.89 8.66
N GLY A 3 8.27 12.12 9.23
CA GLY A 3 8.64 11.03 10.16
C GLY A 3 9.54 9.95 9.54
N ALA A 4 9.33 9.62 8.26
CA ALA A 4 10.16 8.64 7.57
C ALA A 4 11.57 9.19 7.27
N LEU A 5 11.70 10.49 7.01
CA LEU A 5 13.01 11.15 6.87
C LEU A 5 13.77 11.17 8.20
N VAL A 6 13.08 11.40 9.32
CA VAL A 6 13.68 11.33 10.66
C VAL A 6 14.15 9.91 10.98
N LEU A 7 13.36 8.89 10.67
CA LEU A 7 13.76 7.49 10.86
C LEU A 7 14.92 7.10 9.94
N PHE A 8 14.97 7.63 8.72
CA PHE A 8 16.13 7.44 7.85
C PHE A 8 17.39 8.13 8.41
N ALA A 9 17.27 9.33 8.94
CA ALA A 9 18.38 10.01 9.61
C ALA A 9 18.86 9.19 10.83
N ALA A 10 17.93 8.71 11.67
CA ALA A 10 18.24 7.83 12.79
C ALA A 10 18.96 6.57 12.32
N TYR A 11 18.48 5.90 11.26
CA TYR A 11 19.17 4.75 10.66
C TYR A 11 20.62 5.06 10.28
N THR A 12 20.87 6.20 9.62
CA THR A 12 22.24 6.58 9.24
C THR A 12 23.13 6.91 10.42
N GLU A 13 22.58 7.55 11.47
CA GLU A 13 23.32 7.89 12.68
C GLU A 13 23.61 6.66 13.55
N ASP A 14 22.64 5.76 13.70
CA ASP A 14 22.81 4.50 14.45
C ASP A 14 23.90 3.64 13.81
N LEU A 15 23.93 3.53 12.48
CA LEU A 15 25.00 2.81 11.80
C LEU A 15 26.37 3.46 12.00
N LYS A 16 26.47 4.80 11.93
CA LYS A 16 27.73 5.50 12.25
C LYS A 16 28.17 5.20 13.67
N PHE A 17 27.24 5.20 14.62
CA PHE A 17 27.51 4.88 16.02
C PHE A 17 28.04 3.45 16.18
N PHE A 18 27.39 2.45 15.57
CA PHE A 18 27.84 1.06 15.65
C PHE A 18 29.20 0.82 14.98
N MET A 19 29.45 1.44 13.83
CA MET A 19 30.75 1.35 13.14
C MET A 19 31.88 2.02 13.92
N SER A 20 31.58 3.09 14.67
CA SER A 20 32.57 3.83 15.48
C SER A 20 32.90 3.16 16.81
N ASN A 21 32.12 2.16 17.23
CA ASN A 21 32.29 1.43 18.49
C ASN A 21 32.50 -0.09 18.26
N PRO A 22 33.56 -0.49 17.52
CA PRO A 22 33.78 -1.89 17.14
C PRO A 22 34.04 -2.82 18.34
N GLU A 23 34.51 -2.30 19.47
CA GLU A 23 34.72 -3.09 20.70
C GLU A 23 33.41 -3.58 21.33
N GLN A 24 32.34 -2.80 21.21
CA GLN A 24 31.00 -3.17 21.72
C GLN A 24 30.16 -3.88 20.65
N PHE A 25 30.42 -3.57 19.37
CA PHE A 25 29.68 -4.09 18.23
C PHE A 25 30.61 -4.74 17.19
N PRO A 26 31.18 -5.92 17.49
CA PRO A 26 32.15 -6.57 16.60
C PRO A 26 31.55 -6.93 15.23
N ALA A 27 30.22 -7.12 15.15
CA ALA A 27 29.51 -7.39 13.91
C ALA A 27 29.50 -6.20 12.91
N PHE A 28 29.91 -5.00 13.32
CA PHE A 28 29.99 -3.82 12.45
C PHE A 28 31.45 -3.36 12.23
N ALA A 29 32.43 -4.12 12.73
CA ALA A 29 33.84 -3.81 12.56
C ALA A 29 34.23 -3.92 11.07
N GLY A 30 34.84 -2.86 10.52
CA GLY A 30 35.28 -2.82 9.13
C GLY A 30 34.17 -2.59 8.10
N VAL A 31 32.93 -2.35 8.53
CA VAL A 31 31.84 -1.95 7.64
C VAL A 31 32.06 -0.51 7.17
N THR A 32 31.96 -0.28 5.86
CA THR A 32 32.00 1.07 5.28
C THR A 32 30.69 1.37 4.58
N LEU A 33 30.00 2.44 4.97
CA LEU A 33 28.80 2.89 4.27
C LEU A 33 29.16 3.76 3.08
N ASP A 34 28.63 3.37 1.92
CA ASP A 34 28.67 4.19 0.71
C ASP A 34 27.27 4.34 0.13
N PHE A 35 26.73 5.56 0.21
CA PHE A 35 25.44 5.95 -0.38
C PHE A 35 25.59 6.65 -1.74
N SER A 36 26.80 6.65 -2.32
CA SER A 36 27.03 7.18 -3.67
C SER A 36 26.19 6.42 -4.70
N LEU A 37 25.65 7.15 -5.68
CA LEU A 37 25.00 6.54 -6.84
C LEU A 37 25.97 5.77 -7.74
N ALA A 38 27.29 5.94 -7.53
CA ALA A 38 28.30 5.10 -8.17
C ALA A 38 28.31 3.66 -7.61
N ASN A 39 27.77 3.45 -6.41
CA ASN A 39 27.60 2.12 -5.83
C ASN A 39 26.39 1.43 -6.48
N PRO A 40 26.58 0.32 -7.22
CA PRO A 40 25.48 -0.36 -7.90
C PRO A 40 24.41 -0.88 -6.92
N TYR A 41 24.77 -1.23 -5.68
CA TYR A 41 23.84 -1.74 -4.68
C TYR A 41 22.89 -0.66 -4.15
N VAL A 42 23.33 0.60 -4.14
CA VAL A 42 22.47 1.75 -3.82
C VAL A 42 21.40 1.93 -4.89
N VAL A 43 21.79 1.83 -6.16
CA VAL A 43 20.85 1.91 -7.29
C VAL A 43 19.82 0.78 -7.23
N VAL A 44 20.27 -0.45 -6.96
CA VAL A 44 19.37 -1.61 -6.75
C VAL A 44 18.39 -1.35 -5.60
N GLY A 45 18.90 -0.88 -4.45
CA GLY A 45 18.08 -0.51 -3.31
C GLY A 45 17.01 0.52 -3.66
N LEU A 46 17.39 1.60 -4.35
CA LEU A 46 16.46 2.65 -4.80
C LEU A 46 15.35 2.11 -5.70
N PHE A 47 15.67 1.27 -6.67
CA PHE A 47 14.67 0.67 -7.57
C PHE A 47 13.72 -0.27 -6.82
N ILE A 48 14.27 -1.16 -5.99
CA ILE A 48 13.45 -2.08 -5.19
C ILE A 48 12.54 -1.28 -4.27
N GLY A 49 13.08 -0.30 -3.55
CA GLY A 49 12.31 0.59 -2.69
C GLY A 49 11.24 1.38 -3.45
N GLY A 50 11.57 1.88 -4.64
CA GLY A 50 10.64 2.61 -5.50
C GLY A 50 9.46 1.75 -6.01
N LEU A 51 9.68 0.45 -6.17
CA LEU A 51 8.64 -0.49 -6.62
C LEU A 51 7.67 -0.88 -5.50
N LEU A 52 8.10 -0.85 -4.23
CA LEU A 52 7.29 -1.34 -3.10
C LEU A 52 5.93 -0.63 -2.96
N PRO A 53 5.82 0.71 -3.04
CA PRO A 53 4.52 1.38 -2.97
C PRO A 53 3.56 0.97 -4.09
N TYR A 54 4.08 0.81 -5.31
CA TYR A 54 3.27 0.36 -6.45
C TYR A 54 2.80 -1.08 -6.28
N LEU A 55 3.70 -1.97 -5.83
CA LEU A 55 3.37 -3.36 -5.60
C LEU A 55 2.35 -3.51 -4.46
N PHE A 56 2.54 -2.77 -3.36
CA PHE A 56 1.58 -2.71 -2.26
C PHE A 56 0.22 -2.20 -2.74
N GLY A 57 0.19 -1.10 -3.49
CA GLY A 57 -1.03 -0.54 -4.07
C GLY A 57 -1.75 -1.52 -4.99
N ALA A 58 -1.01 -2.19 -5.89
CA ALA A 58 -1.58 -3.19 -6.80
C ALA A 58 -2.18 -4.38 -6.04
N MET A 59 -1.49 -4.92 -5.03
CA MET A 59 -2.03 -6.01 -4.22
C MET A 59 -3.25 -5.56 -3.40
N GLY A 60 -3.21 -4.34 -2.85
CA GLY A 60 -4.34 -3.75 -2.13
C GLY A 60 -5.58 -3.60 -3.02
N MET A 61 -5.43 -3.05 -4.23
CA MET A 61 -6.52 -2.91 -5.19
C MET A 61 -7.07 -4.27 -5.63
N MET A 62 -6.21 -5.28 -5.87
CA MET A 62 -6.65 -6.64 -6.17
C MET A 62 -7.43 -7.29 -5.01
N ALA A 63 -6.98 -7.09 -3.77
CA ALA A 63 -7.66 -7.57 -2.56
C ALA A 63 -9.05 -6.93 -2.41
N VAL A 64 -9.13 -5.60 -2.59
CA VAL A 64 -10.41 -4.86 -2.56
C VAL A 64 -11.34 -5.33 -3.67
N GLY A 65 -10.85 -5.54 -4.89
CA GLY A 65 -11.64 -6.04 -6.00
C GLY A 65 -12.27 -7.42 -5.74
N ARG A 66 -11.49 -8.35 -5.16
CA ARG A 66 -12.02 -9.68 -4.77
C ARG A 66 -13.06 -9.59 -3.66
N ALA A 67 -12.80 -8.81 -2.61
CA ALA A 67 -13.74 -8.62 -1.50
C ALA A 67 -15.03 -7.93 -1.96
N GLY A 68 -14.93 -6.89 -2.80
CA GLY A 68 -16.06 -6.20 -3.39
C GLY A 68 -16.90 -7.11 -4.29
N GLY A 69 -16.25 -7.93 -5.11
CA GLY A 69 -16.92 -8.94 -5.94
C GLY A 69 -17.75 -9.93 -5.12
N ALA A 70 -17.19 -10.45 -4.03
CA ALA A 70 -17.89 -11.37 -3.14
C ALA A 70 -19.13 -10.73 -2.48
N ILE A 71 -19.06 -9.43 -2.15
CA ILE A 71 -20.22 -8.68 -1.64
C ILE A 71 -21.30 -8.49 -2.72
N VAL A 72 -20.91 -8.20 -3.96
CA VAL A 72 -21.88 -8.08 -5.07
C VAL A 72 -22.60 -9.41 -5.30
N GLU A 73 -21.90 -10.53 -5.24
CA GLU A 73 -22.50 -11.87 -5.35
C GLU A 73 -23.47 -12.16 -4.21
N GLU A 74 -23.11 -11.83 -2.97
CA GLU A 74 -23.98 -12.01 -1.81
C GLU A 74 -25.24 -11.14 -1.88
N VAL A 75 -25.10 -9.85 -2.25
CA VAL A 75 -26.25 -8.97 -2.45
C VAL A 75 -27.18 -9.49 -3.55
N ARG A 76 -26.62 -9.98 -4.67
CA ARG A 76 -27.41 -10.59 -5.76
C ARG A 76 -28.11 -11.88 -5.32
N ARG A 77 -27.46 -12.71 -4.51
CA ARG A 77 -28.07 -13.92 -3.92
C ARG A 77 -29.26 -13.54 -3.05
N GLN A 78 -29.09 -12.57 -2.16
CA GLN A 78 -30.16 -12.09 -1.29
C GLN A 78 -31.35 -11.55 -2.08
N PHE A 79 -31.14 -10.72 -3.11
CA PHE A 79 -32.24 -10.24 -3.95
C PHE A 79 -32.97 -11.35 -4.72
N ARG A 80 -32.27 -12.40 -5.14
CA ARG A 80 -32.88 -13.54 -5.85
C ARG A 80 -33.68 -14.45 -4.93
N GLU A 81 -33.17 -14.72 -3.73
CA GLU A 81 -33.76 -15.67 -2.78
C GLU A 81 -34.78 -15.02 -1.84
N MET A 82 -34.71 -13.70 -1.64
CA MET A 82 -35.59 -12.91 -0.79
C MET A 82 -36.22 -11.75 -1.56
N PRO A 83 -37.20 -12.00 -2.45
CA PRO A 83 -37.80 -10.96 -3.30
C PRO A 83 -38.50 -9.84 -2.50
N GLY A 84 -38.93 -10.13 -1.26
CA GLY A 84 -39.52 -9.15 -0.34
C GLY A 84 -38.58 -7.99 0.02
N ILE A 85 -37.27 -8.11 -0.23
CA ILE A 85 -36.32 -7.01 -0.05
C ILE A 85 -36.59 -5.88 -1.04
N MET A 86 -36.84 -6.20 -2.32
CA MET A 86 -37.12 -5.20 -3.36
C MET A 86 -38.49 -4.55 -3.15
N GLU A 87 -39.44 -5.30 -2.59
CA GLU A 87 -40.77 -4.82 -2.20
C GLU A 87 -40.76 -4.03 -0.87
N ARG A 88 -39.61 -3.97 -0.18
CA ARG A 88 -39.43 -3.35 1.15
C ARG A 88 -40.27 -3.98 2.27
N THR A 89 -40.75 -5.21 2.06
CA THR A 89 -41.53 -5.98 3.04
C THR A 89 -40.63 -6.84 3.92
N GLN A 90 -39.41 -7.14 3.46
CA GLN A 90 -38.40 -7.94 4.16
C GLN A 90 -37.09 -7.17 4.32
N LYS A 91 -36.40 -7.37 5.45
CA LYS A 91 -35.07 -6.78 5.69
C LYS A 91 -33.96 -7.67 5.11
N PRO A 92 -32.91 -7.10 4.48
CA PRO A 92 -31.72 -7.83 4.08
C PRO A 92 -30.99 -8.47 5.27
N ASP A 93 -30.24 -9.53 4.99
CA ASP A 93 -29.32 -10.11 5.98
C ASP A 93 -27.98 -9.36 5.94
N TYR A 94 -27.90 -8.33 6.78
CA TYR A 94 -26.69 -7.54 6.95
C TYR A 94 -25.58 -8.32 7.66
N THR A 95 -25.93 -9.28 8.52
CA THR A 95 -24.95 -10.05 9.29
C THR A 95 -24.13 -10.94 8.37
N ALA A 96 -24.78 -11.62 7.42
CA ALA A 96 -24.10 -12.43 6.42
C ALA A 96 -23.12 -11.60 5.57
N ALA A 97 -23.54 -10.41 5.10
CA ALA A 97 -22.71 -9.53 4.30
C ALA A 97 -21.49 -9.01 5.09
N VAL A 98 -21.68 -8.61 6.35
CA VAL A 98 -20.59 -8.11 7.21
C VAL A 98 -19.60 -9.22 7.57
N ASP A 99 -20.08 -10.42 7.91
CA ASP A 99 -19.22 -11.56 8.25
C ASP A 99 -18.36 -11.99 7.05
N LEU A 100 -18.98 -12.04 5.86
CA LEU A 100 -18.29 -12.34 4.61
C LEU A 100 -17.21 -11.30 4.30
N LEU A 101 -17.54 -10.00 4.37
CA LEU A 101 -16.58 -8.91 4.13
C LEU A 101 -15.42 -8.99 5.11
N THR A 102 -15.70 -9.21 6.39
CA THR A 102 -14.69 -9.24 7.45
C THR A 102 -13.71 -10.38 7.24
N LYS A 103 -14.21 -11.58 6.97
CA LYS A 103 -13.37 -12.76 6.70
C LYS A 103 -12.52 -12.60 5.44
N ALA A 104 -13.12 -12.08 4.36
CA ALA A 104 -12.41 -11.83 3.11
C ALA A 104 -11.32 -10.76 3.31
N ALA A 105 -11.65 -9.63 3.92
CA ALA A 105 -10.71 -8.54 4.16
C ALA A 105 -9.51 -8.97 5.02
N ILE A 106 -9.74 -9.71 6.12
CA ILE A 106 -8.66 -10.21 6.98
C ILE A 106 -7.72 -11.12 6.19
N LYS A 107 -8.28 -12.09 5.45
CA LYS A 107 -7.47 -13.04 4.69
C LYS A 107 -6.66 -12.37 3.58
N GLU A 108 -7.28 -11.45 2.86
CA GLU A 108 -6.68 -10.79 1.69
C GLU A 108 -5.60 -9.75 2.08
N MET A 109 -5.68 -9.18 3.28
CA MET A 109 -4.72 -8.17 3.75
C MET A 109 -3.42 -8.77 4.31
N ILE A 110 -3.36 -10.07 4.60
CA ILE A 110 -2.14 -10.72 5.14
C ILE A 110 -0.94 -10.52 4.20
N ILE A 111 -1.11 -10.79 2.91
CA ILE A 111 -0.03 -10.75 1.92
C ILE A 111 0.48 -9.30 1.71
N PRO A 112 -0.38 -8.31 1.42
CA PRO A 112 0.05 -6.91 1.32
C PRO A 112 0.77 -6.42 2.58
N SER A 113 0.27 -6.76 3.78
CA SER A 113 0.86 -6.31 5.04
C SER A 113 2.23 -6.94 5.34
N LEU A 114 2.48 -8.15 4.87
CA LEU A 114 3.79 -8.79 5.02
C LEU A 114 4.87 -8.15 4.14
N LEU A 115 4.50 -7.60 2.99
CA LEU A 115 5.46 -6.99 2.05
C LEU A 115 6.40 -5.97 2.72
N PRO A 116 5.93 -4.89 3.37
CA PRO A 116 6.82 -3.90 3.99
C PRO A 116 7.63 -4.46 5.17
N VAL A 117 7.15 -5.51 5.84
CA VAL A 117 7.85 -6.14 6.97
C VAL A 117 9.00 -7.02 6.46
N LEU A 118 8.75 -7.81 5.41
CA LEU A 118 9.73 -8.75 4.88
C LEU A 118 10.72 -8.10 3.92
N SER A 119 10.33 -7.05 3.19
CA SER A 119 11.20 -6.45 2.16
C SER A 119 12.56 -5.97 2.69
N PRO A 120 12.65 -5.25 3.83
CA PRO A 120 13.93 -4.91 4.46
C PRO A 120 14.81 -6.13 4.77
N ILE A 121 14.20 -7.17 5.33
CA ILE A 121 14.87 -8.38 5.79
C ILE A 121 15.41 -9.16 4.58
N VAL A 122 14.56 -9.39 3.59
CA VAL A 122 14.90 -10.12 2.37
C VAL A 122 15.99 -9.39 1.59
N LEU A 123 15.86 -8.07 1.42
CA LEU A 123 16.87 -7.28 0.71
C LEU A 123 18.23 -7.34 1.41
N TYR A 124 18.25 -7.17 2.74
CA TYR A 124 19.48 -7.22 3.52
C TYR A 124 20.21 -8.55 3.31
N PHE A 125 19.55 -9.68 3.60
CA PHE A 125 20.20 -10.99 3.50
C PHE A 125 20.55 -11.38 2.07
N ALA A 126 19.75 -10.95 1.08
CA ALA A 126 20.06 -11.21 -0.33
C ALA A 126 21.32 -10.48 -0.79
N ILE A 127 21.49 -9.21 -0.42
CA ILE A 127 22.69 -8.45 -0.79
C ILE A 127 23.90 -8.87 0.06
N ASP A 128 23.71 -9.18 1.34
CA ASP A 128 24.78 -9.63 2.23
C ASP A 128 25.43 -10.92 1.70
N ALA A 129 24.61 -11.88 1.25
CA ALA A 129 25.10 -13.13 0.66
C ALA A 129 25.92 -12.96 -0.63
N ILE A 130 25.74 -11.85 -1.35
CA ILE A 130 26.36 -11.60 -2.67
C ILE A 130 27.57 -10.67 -2.56
N ALA A 131 27.44 -9.62 -1.74
CA ALA A 131 28.28 -8.43 -1.76
C ALA A 131 28.79 -8.01 -0.38
N GLY A 132 28.38 -8.74 0.66
CA GLY A 132 28.73 -8.48 2.04
C GLY A 132 27.92 -7.37 2.70
N GLN A 133 28.12 -7.26 4.00
CA GLN A 133 27.32 -6.48 4.92
C GLN A 133 27.31 -4.97 4.61
N SER A 134 28.43 -4.42 4.16
CA SER A 134 28.52 -3.00 3.78
C SER A 134 27.58 -2.65 2.63
N ALA A 135 27.57 -3.47 1.58
CA ALA A 135 26.67 -3.29 0.45
C ALA A 135 25.20 -3.49 0.86
N ALA A 136 24.93 -4.46 1.75
CA ALA A 136 23.59 -4.75 2.23
C ALA A 136 22.98 -3.56 3.01
N LEU A 137 23.76 -2.95 3.91
CA LEU A 137 23.32 -1.79 4.69
C LEU A 137 23.13 -0.54 3.81
N SER A 138 24.01 -0.33 2.83
CA SER A 138 23.85 0.72 1.82
C SER A 138 22.59 0.53 0.97
N ALA A 139 22.36 -0.69 0.46
CA ALA A 139 21.18 -1.03 -0.32
C ALA A 139 19.89 -0.87 0.49
N LEU A 140 19.90 -1.25 1.77
CA LEU A 140 18.77 -1.11 2.66
C LEU A 140 18.41 0.36 2.90
N GLY A 141 19.39 1.21 3.21
CA GLY A 141 19.17 2.65 3.35
C GLY A 141 18.65 3.28 2.04
N ALA A 142 19.19 2.85 0.91
CA ALA A 142 18.75 3.27 -0.40
C ALA A 142 17.30 2.85 -0.71
N MET A 143 16.89 1.64 -0.28
CA MET A 143 15.50 1.18 -0.38
C MET A 143 14.55 2.06 0.43
N LEU A 144 14.92 2.44 1.66
CA LEU A 144 14.11 3.36 2.47
C LEU A 144 13.90 4.70 1.75
N LEU A 145 14.96 5.27 1.15
CA LEU A 145 14.86 6.50 0.35
C LEU A 145 13.93 6.31 -0.86
N GLY A 146 14.07 5.21 -1.59
CA GLY A 146 13.23 4.89 -2.74
C GLY A 146 11.74 4.82 -2.38
N VAL A 147 11.41 4.14 -1.27
CA VAL A 147 10.03 4.05 -0.74
C VAL A 147 9.50 5.42 -0.36
N ILE A 148 10.30 6.26 0.32
CA ILE A 148 9.87 7.58 0.78
C ILE A 148 9.51 8.47 -0.40
N VAL A 149 10.38 8.54 -1.41
CA VAL A 149 10.20 9.43 -2.56
C VAL A 149 9.00 9.00 -3.38
N THR A 150 8.94 7.73 -3.78
CA THR A 150 7.86 7.23 -4.65
C THR A 150 6.53 7.12 -3.92
N GLY A 151 6.54 6.63 -2.67
CA GLY A 151 5.35 6.42 -1.87
C GLY A 151 4.61 7.70 -1.53
N LEU A 152 5.34 8.81 -1.33
CA LEU A 152 4.72 10.12 -1.08
C LEU A 152 3.86 10.56 -2.28
N PHE A 153 4.43 10.56 -3.49
CA PHE A 153 3.72 11.01 -4.67
C PHE A 153 2.55 10.10 -5.01
N LEU A 154 2.74 8.78 -4.91
CA LEU A 154 1.67 7.82 -5.17
C LEU A 154 0.52 7.96 -4.16
N ALA A 155 0.82 8.11 -2.88
CA ALA A 155 -0.21 8.30 -1.85
C ALA A 155 -1.01 9.59 -2.08
N LEU A 156 -0.32 10.69 -2.42
CA LEU A 156 -0.96 11.96 -2.74
C LEU A 156 -1.86 11.85 -3.98
N SER A 157 -1.37 11.22 -5.05
CA SER A 157 -2.14 11.08 -6.29
C SER A 157 -3.38 10.22 -6.09
N MET A 158 -3.27 9.09 -5.37
CA MET A 158 -4.40 8.20 -5.12
C MET A 158 -5.44 8.86 -4.20
N THR A 159 -5.00 9.57 -3.15
CA THR A 159 -5.91 10.23 -2.20
C THR A 159 -6.64 11.41 -2.85
N ALA A 160 -5.92 12.26 -3.57
CA ALA A 160 -6.51 13.41 -4.23
C ALA A 160 -7.41 12.97 -5.41
N GLY A 161 -6.99 11.95 -6.18
CA GLY A 161 -7.76 11.39 -7.28
C GLY A 161 -9.10 10.81 -6.82
N GLY A 162 -9.07 9.92 -5.82
CA GLY A 162 -10.30 9.35 -5.26
C GLY A 162 -11.21 10.41 -4.65
N GLY A 163 -10.66 11.36 -3.89
CA GLY A 163 -11.43 12.46 -3.33
C GLY A 163 -12.06 13.37 -4.40
N ALA A 164 -11.40 13.57 -5.54
CA ALA A 164 -11.95 14.32 -6.66
C ALA A 164 -13.14 13.58 -7.29
N TRP A 165 -13.05 12.26 -7.49
CA TRP A 165 -14.16 11.45 -8.02
C TRP A 165 -15.37 11.42 -7.09
N ASP A 166 -15.19 11.23 -5.77
CA ASP A 166 -16.30 11.27 -4.81
C ASP A 166 -16.97 12.65 -4.76
N ASN A 167 -16.18 13.72 -4.77
CA ASN A 167 -16.72 15.09 -4.78
C ASN A 167 -17.44 15.41 -6.10
N ALA A 168 -16.94 14.94 -7.23
CA ALA A 168 -17.61 15.11 -8.52
C ALA A 168 -18.97 14.38 -8.55
N LYS A 169 -19.03 13.15 -8.01
CA LYS A 169 -20.28 12.41 -7.85
C LYS A 169 -21.28 13.18 -6.98
N LYS A 170 -20.86 13.64 -5.78
CA LYS A 170 -21.72 14.43 -4.88
C LYS A 170 -22.23 15.71 -5.54
N TYR A 171 -21.36 16.41 -6.28
CA TYR A 171 -21.75 17.63 -7.01
C TYR A 171 -22.86 17.37 -8.05
N ILE A 172 -22.82 16.22 -8.74
CA ILE A 172 -23.88 15.79 -9.67
C ILE A 172 -25.13 15.35 -8.89
N GLU A 173 -24.99 14.66 -7.76
CA GLU A 173 -26.09 14.27 -6.88
C GLU A 173 -26.91 15.48 -6.37
N ASP A 174 -26.27 16.64 -6.21
CA ASP A 174 -26.89 17.91 -5.80
C ASP A 174 -27.73 18.59 -6.91
N GLY A 175 -27.82 17.98 -8.10
CA GLY A 175 -28.68 18.43 -9.20
C GLY A 175 -27.94 19.08 -10.36
N ASN A 176 -26.61 19.23 -10.28
CA ASN A 176 -25.80 19.67 -11.41
C ASN A 176 -25.73 18.55 -12.47
N TYR A 177 -25.62 18.92 -13.74
CA TYR A 177 -25.48 17.98 -14.86
C TYR A 177 -26.54 16.86 -14.92
N GLY A 178 -27.78 17.17 -14.52
CA GLY A 178 -28.93 16.26 -14.66
C GLY A 178 -29.28 15.44 -13.41
N GLY A 179 -28.53 15.57 -12.31
CA GLY A 179 -28.94 15.00 -11.03
C GLY A 179 -28.87 13.47 -10.93
N LYS A 180 -29.40 12.92 -9.82
CA LYS A 180 -29.43 11.48 -9.54
C LYS A 180 -30.18 10.71 -10.64
N GLY A 181 -29.54 9.64 -11.10
CA GLY A 181 -30.10 8.74 -12.12
C GLY A 181 -29.80 9.14 -13.57
N SER A 182 -29.22 10.32 -13.80
CA SER A 182 -28.72 10.74 -15.11
C SER A 182 -27.53 9.88 -15.59
N GLU A 183 -27.21 9.93 -16.88
CA GLU A 183 -26.03 9.26 -17.42
C GLU A 183 -24.72 9.82 -16.81
N ALA A 184 -24.67 11.12 -16.54
CA ALA A 184 -23.56 11.76 -15.84
C ALA A 184 -23.39 11.20 -14.42
N HIS A 185 -24.48 10.97 -13.70
CA HIS A 185 -24.45 10.35 -12.37
C HIS A 185 -23.94 8.91 -12.41
N LYS A 186 -24.40 8.09 -13.37
CA LYS A 186 -23.91 6.71 -13.53
C LYS A 186 -22.41 6.66 -13.85
N ALA A 187 -21.93 7.57 -14.71
CA ALA A 187 -20.51 7.69 -15.03
C ALA A 187 -19.69 8.11 -13.80
N ALA A 188 -20.19 9.07 -13.02
CA ALA A 188 -19.51 9.52 -11.80
C ALA A 188 -19.49 8.44 -10.70
N VAL A 189 -20.56 7.65 -10.54
CA VAL A 189 -20.56 6.49 -9.63
C VAL A 189 -19.51 5.46 -10.07
N THR A 190 -19.39 5.21 -11.38
CA THR A 190 -18.35 4.30 -11.89
C THR A 190 -16.95 4.82 -11.55
N GLY A 191 -16.69 6.12 -11.74
CA GLY A 191 -15.41 6.73 -11.38
C GLY A 191 -15.11 6.72 -9.87
N ASP A 192 -16.12 6.90 -9.02
CA ASP A 192 -15.97 6.83 -7.55
C ASP A 192 -15.70 5.41 -7.04
N THR A 193 -16.15 4.39 -7.78
CA THR A 193 -15.89 2.98 -7.44
C THR A 193 -14.54 2.45 -7.92
N VAL A 194 -13.75 3.26 -8.63
CA VAL A 194 -12.39 2.96 -9.13
C VAL A 194 -11.35 3.40 -8.11
#